data_AF-A0A2Z7BJ81-F1
#
_entry.id   AF-A0A2Z7BJ81-F1
#
_cell.length_a   1.000
_cell.length_b   1.000
_cell.length_c   1.000
_cell.angle_alpha   90.00
_cell.angle_beta   90.00
_cell.angle_gamma   90.00
#
_symmetry.space_group_name_H-M   'P 1'
#
loop_
_entity.id
_entity.type
_entity.pdbx_description
1 polymer ?
#
loop_
_entity_poly.entity_id
_entity_poly.type
_entity_poly.pdbx_seq_one_letter_code
_entity_poly.pdbx_strand_id
1 'polypeptide(L)'
;MASSFYSNSLHVDFESVLAMENPGMVSVFNALMASGLEGFLGCPAVLYEAALVDLFNNGSVRDGLVVSTVNGVPVEFMEKLLAETFELPVDGLSELSEISKDKVFDARSIVSMSGEPVSLSGKKSQMKIEYRLLCDIMAKSISVKAGSFNAITVEKFSLLSAVVCGVRMNWASVLFNILKKMVTTGSKQGKGFAVQISLLLENIQTFIWANRQSFHPPRSSQKGQFIDILS
;
A
#
# COMPACT_ATOMS: atom_id res chain seq x y z
N MET A 1 -24.94 -3.19 8.66
CA MET A 1 -24.24 -2.48 7.58
C MET A 1 -23.18 -3.43 7.04
N ALA A 2 -23.24 -3.80 5.76
CA ALA A 2 -22.17 -4.57 5.14
C ALA A 2 -20.90 -3.71 5.12
N SER A 3 -19.77 -4.31 5.47
CA SER A 3 -18.51 -3.63 5.65
C SER A 3 -17.91 -3.23 4.29
N SER A 4 -17.48 -1.98 4.13
CA SER A 4 -17.05 -1.38 2.85
C SER A 4 -15.68 -1.86 2.33
N PHE A 5 -15.08 -2.90 2.92
CA PHE A 5 -13.74 -3.37 2.57
C PHE A 5 -13.71 -4.19 1.27
N TYR A 6 -14.78 -4.93 0.97
CA TYR A 6 -14.85 -5.80 -0.20
C TYR A 6 -14.80 -5.02 -1.52
N SER A 7 -15.33 -3.78 -1.57
CA SER A 7 -15.32 -2.96 -2.79
C SER A 7 -13.93 -2.40 -3.17
N ASN A 8 -12.93 -2.56 -2.30
CA ASN A 8 -11.59 -1.99 -2.46
C ASN A 8 -10.48 -3.05 -2.63
N SER A 9 -10.81 -4.35 -2.74
CA SER A 9 -9.81 -5.36 -3.07
C SER A 9 -9.40 -5.26 -4.54
N LEU A 10 -8.12 -4.98 -4.78
CA LEU A 10 -7.50 -5.03 -6.10
C LEU A 10 -6.30 -5.96 -6.03
N HIS A 11 -6.28 -6.97 -6.90
CA HIS A 11 -5.15 -7.84 -7.14
C HIS A 11 -4.75 -7.70 -8.61
N VAL A 12 -3.46 -7.59 -8.87
CA VAL A 12 -2.89 -7.51 -10.20
C VAL A 12 -2.10 -8.78 -10.48
N ASP A 13 -2.55 -9.55 -11.48
CA ASP A 13 -1.78 -10.65 -12.04
C ASP A 13 -0.84 -10.08 -13.12
N PHE A 14 0.44 -9.88 -12.74
CA PHE A 14 1.44 -9.33 -13.65
C PHE A 14 1.79 -10.31 -14.78
N GLU A 15 1.77 -11.63 -14.56
CA GLU A 15 2.06 -12.62 -15.61
C GLU A 15 1.04 -12.52 -16.75
N SER A 16 -0.25 -12.46 -16.39
CA SER A 16 -1.33 -12.28 -17.36
C SER A 16 -1.23 -10.97 -18.13
N VAL A 17 -0.81 -9.88 -17.48
CA VAL A 17 -0.67 -8.58 -18.14
C VAL A 17 0.54 -8.53 -19.08
N LEU A 18 1.65 -9.16 -18.72
CA LEU A 18 2.85 -9.22 -19.56
C LEU A 18 2.63 -10.09 -20.81
N ALA A 19 1.69 -11.02 -20.78
CA ALA A 19 1.28 -11.81 -21.94
C ALA A 19 0.34 -11.06 -22.90
N MET A 20 -0.09 -9.83 -22.58
CA MET A 20 -1.01 -9.07 -23.43
C MET A 20 -0.33 -8.54 -24.70
N GLU A 21 -1.05 -8.52 -25.82
CA GLU A 21 -0.56 -8.00 -27.10
C GLU A 21 -0.44 -6.45 -27.15
N ASN A 22 -0.89 -5.73 -26.12
CA ASN A 22 -0.86 -4.26 -26.11
C ASN A 22 0.48 -3.76 -25.53
N PRO A 23 1.42 -3.25 -26.34
CA PRO A 23 2.74 -2.85 -25.87
C PRO A 23 2.71 -1.65 -24.91
N GLY A 24 1.71 -0.77 -25.05
CA GLY A 24 1.53 0.37 -24.15
C GLY A 24 1.14 -0.08 -22.74
N MET A 25 0.23 -1.05 -22.65
CA MET A 25 -0.17 -1.67 -21.38
C MET A 25 1.01 -2.42 -20.74
N VAL A 26 1.69 -3.27 -21.51
CA VAL A 26 2.87 -3.99 -21.03
C VAL A 26 3.94 -3.03 -20.50
N SER A 27 4.19 -1.91 -21.19
CA SER A 27 5.13 -0.86 -20.74
C SER A 27 4.73 -0.25 -19.39
N VAL A 28 3.45 0.07 -19.19
CA VAL A 28 2.94 0.62 -17.92
C VAL A 28 3.12 -0.35 -16.75
N PHE A 29 2.89 -1.64 -16.96
CA PHE A 29 3.07 -2.65 -15.91
C PHE A 29 4.54 -2.98 -15.66
N ASN A 30 5.38 -2.94 -16.68
CA ASN A 30 6.84 -2.97 -16.50
C ASN A 30 7.33 -1.79 -15.64
N ALA A 31 6.79 -0.58 -15.85
CA ALA A 31 7.13 0.56 -15.01
C ALA A 31 6.67 0.39 -13.55
N LEU A 32 5.49 -0.22 -13.33
CA LEU A 32 5.01 -0.62 -11.99
C LEU A 32 5.95 -1.61 -11.30
N MET A 33 6.37 -2.68 -11.99
CA MET A 33 7.32 -3.65 -11.44
C MET A 33 8.68 -3.00 -11.15
N ALA A 34 9.19 -2.20 -12.10
CA ALA A 34 10.46 -1.48 -11.93
C ALA A 34 10.42 -0.47 -10.78
N SER A 35 9.24 0.06 -10.45
CA SER A 35 9.05 0.90 -9.26
C SER A 35 9.10 0.12 -7.94
N GLY A 36 9.04 -1.22 -7.97
CA GLY A 36 9.04 -2.07 -6.78
C GLY A 36 7.67 -2.23 -6.11
N LEU A 37 6.58 -2.00 -6.84
CA LEU A 37 5.21 -2.16 -6.33
C LEU A 37 4.60 -3.53 -6.67
N GLU A 38 5.34 -4.42 -7.32
CA GLU A 38 4.85 -5.73 -7.77
C GLU A 38 4.37 -6.59 -6.61
N GLY A 39 5.20 -6.84 -5.59
CA GLY A 39 4.81 -7.66 -4.44
C GLY A 39 3.58 -7.11 -3.70
N PHE A 40 3.46 -5.78 -3.61
CA PHE A 40 2.31 -5.13 -2.98
C PHE A 40 1.02 -5.26 -3.80
N LEU A 41 1.08 -5.04 -5.11
CA LEU A 41 -0.10 -5.08 -6.01
C LEU A 41 -0.48 -6.50 -6.43
N GLY A 42 0.48 -7.42 -6.46
CA GLY A 42 0.33 -8.84 -6.72
C GLY A 42 -0.03 -9.66 -5.48
N CYS A 43 -0.27 -9.02 -4.33
CA CYS A 43 -0.67 -9.70 -3.10
C CYS A 43 -1.93 -10.57 -3.32
N PRO A 44 -1.93 -11.85 -2.92
CA PRO A 44 -3.08 -12.73 -3.06
C PRO A 44 -4.32 -12.15 -2.37
N ALA A 45 -5.49 -12.28 -3.00
CA ALA A 45 -6.75 -11.71 -2.50
C ALA A 45 -7.36 -12.53 -1.34
N VAL A 46 -6.74 -12.47 -0.15
CA VAL A 46 -7.33 -13.00 1.09
C VAL A 46 -7.75 -11.82 1.98
N LEU A 47 -9.00 -11.82 2.43
CA LEU A 47 -9.57 -10.72 3.21
C LEU A 47 -10.22 -11.24 4.50
N TYR A 48 -9.73 -10.77 5.64
CA TYR A 48 -10.29 -11.09 6.95
C TYR A 48 -11.07 -9.89 7.49
N GLU A 49 -12.31 -9.75 7.02
CA GLU A 49 -13.13 -8.56 7.26
C GLU A 49 -13.30 -8.21 8.75
N ALA A 50 -13.59 -9.20 9.60
CA ALA A 50 -13.73 -8.99 11.04
C ALA A 50 -12.42 -8.48 11.67
N ALA A 51 -11.27 -9.04 11.26
CA ALA A 51 -9.97 -8.62 11.76
C ALA A 51 -9.62 -7.19 11.33
N LEU A 52 -9.97 -6.80 10.10
CA LEU A 52 -9.81 -5.43 9.62
C LEU A 52 -10.73 -4.45 10.38
N VAL A 53 -11.97 -4.84 10.67
CA VAL A 53 -12.89 -4.02 11.46
C VAL A 53 -12.30 -3.74 12.84
N ASP A 54 -11.84 -4.78 13.54
CA ASP A 54 -11.17 -4.64 14.84
C ASP A 54 -9.94 -3.75 14.72
N LEU A 55 -9.09 -4.00 13.71
CA LEU A 55 -7.87 -3.24 13.48
C LEU A 55 -8.14 -1.73 13.41
N PHE A 56 -9.12 -1.33 12.60
CA PHE A 56 -9.41 0.09 12.39
C PHE A 56 -10.20 0.71 13.55
N ASN A 57 -11.02 -0.07 14.27
CA ASN A 57 -11.76 0.44 15.43
C ASN A 57 -10.83 0.69 16.63
N ASN A 58 -9.80 -0.14 16.78
CA ASN A 58 -8.87 -0.08 17.91
C ASN A 58 -7.52 0.56 17.53
N GLY A 59 -7.33 0.91 16.26
CA GLY A 59 -6.08 1.39 15.71
C GLY A 59 -5.70 2.78 16.22
N SER A 60 -4.42 2.99 16.47
CA SER A 60 -3.85 4.30 16.78
C SER A 60 -2.38 4.35 16.37
N VAL A 61 -1.80 5.55 16.32
CA VAL A 61 -0.36 5.72 16.11
C VAL A 61 0.29 5.99 17.47
N ARG A 62 1.29 5.19 17.83
CA ARG A 62 2.08 5.37 19.06
C ARG A 62 3.56 5.18 18.75
N ASP A 63 4.40 6.12 19.18
CA ASP A 63 5.85 6.09 18.99
C ASP A 63 6.29 5.82 17.53
N GLY A 64 5.52 6.34 16.57
CA GLY A 64 5.75 6.14 15.14
C GLY A 64 5.24 4.81 14.57
N LEU A 65 4.76 3.88 15.41
CA LEU A 65 4.17 2.61 15.03
C LEU A 65 2.65 2.72 14.88
N VAL A 66 2.06 1.83 14.08
CA VAL A 66 0.62 1.62 14.07
C VAL A 66 0.31 0.47 15.03
N VAL A 67 -0.44 0.76 16.08
CA VAL A 67 -0.79 -0.22 17.12
C VAL A 67 -2.30 -0.43 17.13
N SER A 68 -2.73 -1.66 17.37
CA SER A 68 -4.15 -2.00 17.47
C SER A 68 -4.36 -3.29 18.26
N THR A 69 -5.62 -3.68 18.41
CA THR A 69 -6.03 -4.95 19.02
C THR A 69 -6.99 -5.66 18.06
N VAL A 70 -6.66 -6.90 17.68
CA VAL A 70 -7.46 -7.73 16.77
C VAL A 70 -7.80 -9.04 17.47
N ASN A 71 -9.10 -9.35 17.62
CA ASN A 71 -9.57 -10.51 18.38
C ASN A 71 -8.96 -10.60 19.81
N GLY A 72 -8.76 -9.45 20.46
CA GLY A 72 -8.15 -9.36 21.80
C GLY A 72 -6.63 -9.54 21.85
N VAL A 73 -5.97 -9.74 20.70
CA VAL A 73 -4.51 -9.84 20.59
C VAL A 73 -3.93 -8.49 20.17
N PRO A 74 -2.95 -7.93 20.89
CA PRO A 74 -2.27 -6.71 20.47
C PRO A 74 -1.46 -6.97 19.19
N VAL A 75 -1.52 -6.03 18.25
CA VAL A 75 -0.77 -6.07 16.99
C VAL A 75 -0.07 -4.72 16.77
N GLU A 76 1.14 -4.79 16.23
CA GLU A 76 1.96 -3.63 15.92
C GLU A 76 2.48 -3.74 14.49
N PHE A 77 2.33 -2.66 13.72
CA PHE A 77 2.87 -2.54 12.37
C PHE A 77 3.97 -1.49 12.37
N MET A 78 5.07 -1.87 11.74
CA MET A 78 6.21 -1.02 11.46
C MET A 78 6.44 -0.96 9.95
N GLU A 79 7.06 0.12 9.48
CA GLU A 79 7.45 0.28 8.08
C GLU A 79 8.24 -0.93 7.55
N LYS A 80 9.18 -1.42 8.36
CA LYS A 80 10.02 -2.58 8.03
C LYS A 80 9.20 -3.83 7.68
N LEU A 81 8.08 -4.06 8.37
CA LEU A 81 7.21 -5.21 8.10
C LEU A 81 6.56 -5.10 6.71
N LEU A 82 6.16 -3.90 6.29
CA LEU A 82 5.66 -3.66 4.93
C LEU A 82 6.77 -3.90 3.92
N ALA A 83 7.97 -3.36 4.18
CA ALA A 83 9.11 -3.52 3.28
C ALA A 83 9.46 -4.99 3.05
N GLU A 84 9.54 -5.78 4.12
CA GLU A 84 9.90 -7.20 4.03
C GLU A 84 8.78 -8.04 3.42
N THR A 85 7.52 -7.81 3.81
CA THR A 85 6.38 -8.62 3.33
C THR A 85 6.13 -8.45 1.83
N PHE A 86 6.33 -7.24 1.31
CA PHE A 86 6.00 -6.90 -0.08
C PHE A 86 7.24 -6.59 -0.92
N GLU A 87 8.44 -6.83 -0.39
CA GLU A 87 9.72 -6.55 -1.04
C GLU A 87 9.84 -5.11 -1.55
N LEU A 88 9.32 -4.15 -0.77
CA LEU A 88 9.26 -2.75 -1.20
C LEU A 88 10.65 -2.10 -1.12
N PRO A 89 10.98 -1.23 -2.08
CA PRO A 89 12.13 -0.34 -1.97
C PRO A 89 12.06 0.55 -0.74
N VAL A 90 13.19 0.67 -0.04
CA VAL A 90 13.37 1.52 1.15
C VAL A 90 14.31 2.70 0.90
N ASP A 91 14.91 2.80 -0.28
CA ASP A 91 15.70 3.93 -0.72
C ASP A 91 14.87 4.94 -1.54
N GLY A 92 15.35 6.19 -1.64
CA GLY A 92 14.69 7.25 -2.41
C GLY A 92 13.82 8.18 -1.57
N LEU A 93 12.86 8.85 -2.22
CA LEU A 93 12.00 9.85 -1.58
C LEU A 93 10.93 9.19 -0.70
N SER A 94 10.72 9.72 0.51
CA SER A 94 9.74 9.17 1.47
C SER A 94 8.34 9.80 1.34
N GLU A 95 8.24 10.94 0.66
CA GLU A 95 6.98 11.67 0.50
C GLU A 95 6.74 12.06 -0.96
N LEU A 96 5.49 11.94 -1.42
CA LEU A 96 5.10 12.29 -2.79
C LEU A 96 5.28 13.78 -3.10
N SER A 97 5.28 14.64 -2.07
CA SER A 97 5.52 16.08 -2.21
C SER A 97 6.97 16.44 -2.51
N GLU A 98 7.91 15.51 -2.28
CA GLU A 98 9.33 15.72 -2.58
C GLU A 98 9.65 15.51 -4.07
N ILE A 99 8.73 14.91 -4.84
CA ILE A 99 8.87 14.75 -6.27
C ILE A 99 8.97 16.13 -6.93
N SER A 100 10.03 16.33 -7.70
CA SER A 100 10.33 17.62 -8.29
C SER A 100 9.28 18.03 -9.34
N LYS A 101 9.04 19.34 -9.45
CA LYS A 101 8.00 19.89 -10.33
C LYS A 101 8.27 19.61 -11.82
N ASP A 102 9.55 19.50 -12.21
CA ASP A 102 9.96 19.10 -13.55
C ASP A 102 9.52 17.68 -13.87
N LYS A 103 9.70 16.70 -12.96
CA LYS A 103 9.21 15.32 -13.15
C LYS A 103 7.70 15.25 -13.25
N VAL A 104 7.00 16.03 -12.42
CA VAL A 104 5.54 16.16 -12.54
C VAL A 104 5.17 16.74 -13.91
N PHE A 105 5.90 17.75 -14.40
CA PHE A 105 5.65 18.33 -15.72
C PHE A 105 5.93 17.36 -16.87
N ASP A 106 7.06 16.64 -16.83
CA ASP A 106 7.42 15.61 -17.83
C ASP A 106 6.33 14.54 -17.92
N ALA A 107 5.86 14.05 -16.77
CA ALA A 107 4.77 13.08 -16.70
C ALA A 107 3.51 13.59 -17.41
N ARG A 108 3.17 14.89 -17.30
CA ARG A 108 1.99 15.47 -17.98
C ARG A 108 2.08 15.37 -19.49
N SER A 109 3.27 15.49 -20.04
CA SER A 109 3.52 15.35 -21.48
C SER A 109 3.51 13.87 -21.89
N ILE A 110 4.17 12.99 -21.14
CA ILE A 110 4.28 11.56 -21.45
C ILE A 110 2.91 10.88 -21.52
N VAL A 111 2.04 11.18 -20.57
CA VAL A 111 0.73 10.53 -20.43
C VAL A 111 -0.35 11.12 -21.34
N SER A 112 -0.04 12.20 -22.06
CA SER A 112 -1.00 12.93 -22.91
C SER A 112 -1.40 12.13 -24.15
N MET A 113 -2.70 12.16 -24.49
CA MET A 113 -3.20 11.69 -25.78
C MET A 113 -2.90 12.66 -26.93
N SER A 114 -2.95 13.97 -26.66
CA SER A 114 -2.88 15.01 -27.67
C SER A 114 -1.47 15.59 -27.87
N GLY A 115 -0.49 15.15 -27.08
CA GLY A 115 0.86 15.72 -27.03
C GLY A 115 0.99 16.95 -26.14
N GLU A 116 -0.11 17.67 -25.90
CA GLU A 116 -0.16 18.80 -24.95
C GLU A 116 -0.19 18.35 -23.49
N PRO A 117 0.52 19.01 -22.55
CA PRO A 117 0.58 18.59 -21.16
C PRO A 117 -0.79 18.54 -20.46
N VAL A 118 -1.17 17.35 -19.95
CA VAL A 118 -2.47 17.11 -19.28
C VAL A 118 -2.67 18.06 -18.10
N SER A 119 -3.86 18.64 -17.91
CA SER A 119 -4.12 19.51 -16.75
C SER A 119 -4.25 18.69 -15.46
N LEU A 120 -3.61 19.15 -14.36
CA LEU A 120 -3.74 18.54 -13.03
C LEU A 120 -5.12 18.72 -12.40
N SER A 121 -5.98 19.58 -12.96
CA SER A 121 -7.39 19.73 -12.59
C SER A 121 -8.34 19.19 -13.67
N GLY A 122 -7.79 18.52 -14.70
CA GLY A 122 -8.53 18.04 -15.86
C GLY A 122 -9.20 16.67 -15.68
N LYS A 123 -9.87 16.22 -16.75
CA LYS A 123 -10.46 14.88 -16.82
C LYS A 123 -9.43 13.87 -17.30
N LYS A 124 -9.47 12.64 -16.75
CA LYS A 124 -8.67 11.49 -17.22
C LYS A 124 -8.77 11.22 -18.73
N SER A 125 -9.83 11.67 -19.39
CA SER A 125 -10.04 11.55 -20.84
C SER A 125 -8.95 12.21 -21.70
N GLN A 126 -8.09 13.05 -21.11
CA GLN A 126 -6.94 13.65 -21.80
C GLN A 126 -5.72 12.72 -21.86
N MET A 127 -5.70 11.63 -21.06
CA MET A 127 -4.57 10.72 -20.94
C MET A 127 -4.71 9.50 -21.84
N LYS A 128 -3.60 8.85 -22.20
CA LYS A 128 -3.64 7.56 -22.90
C LYS A 128 -4.27 6.49 -22.02
N ILE A 129 -4.92 5.51 -22.65
CA ILE A 129 -5.78 4.54 -21.95
C ILE A 129 -5.00 3.75 -20.89
N GLU A 130 -3.76 3.41 -21.19
CA GLU A 130 -2.83 2.71 -20.31
C GLU A 130 -2.54 3.50 -19.02
N TYR A 131 -2.36 4.81 -19.11
CA TYR A 131 -2.12 5.66 -17.95
C TYR A 131 -3.40 6.00 -17.17
N ARG A 132 -4.57 5.93 -17.82
CA ARG A 132 -5.86 6.01 -17.10
C ARG A 132 -6.03 4.79 -16.20
N LEU A 133 -5.71 3.61 -16.71
CA LEU A 133 -5.74 2.39 -15.89
C LEU A 133 -4.74 2.48 -14.74
N LEU A 134 -3.51 2.96 -14.99
CA LEU A 134 -2.54 3.18 -13.92
C LEU A 134 -3.09 4.11 -12.83
N CYS A 135 -3.75 5.21 -13.21
CA CYS A 135 -4.43 6.09 -12.26
C CYS A 135 -5.52 5.36 -11.45
N ASP A 136 -6.26 4.44 -12.06
CA ASP A 136 -7.32 3.67 -11.40
C ASP A 136 -6.75 2.65 -10.42
N ILE A 137 -5.68 1.95 -10.81
CA ILE A 137 -4.93 1.02 -9.97
C ILE A 137 -4.39 1.78 -8.74
N MET A 138 -3.67 2.89 -8.95
CA MET A 138 -3.13 3.73 -7.87
C MET A 138 -4.23 4.28 -6.95
N ALA A 139 -5.36 4.69 -7.53
CA ALA A 139 -6.47 5.21 -6.77
C ALA A 139 -7.13 4.13 -5.88
N LYS A 140 -7.18 2.88 -6.32
CA LYS A 140 -7.77 1.76 -5.56
C LYS A 140 -6.80 1.19 -4.53
N SER A 141 -5.53 1.06 -4.90
CA SER A 141 -4.52 0.38 -4.08
C SER A 141 -3.82 1.29 -3.07
N ILE A 142 -3.65 2.58 -3.34
CA ILE A 142 -2.81 3.47 -2.51
C ILE A 142 -3.60 4.66 -1.97
N SER A 143 -4.51 5.24 -2.76
CA SER A 143 -5.24 6.44 -2.35
C SER A 143 -6.36 6.12 -1.35
N VAL A 144 -6.27 6.73 -0.18
CA VAL A 144 -7.27 6.65 0.89
C VAL A 144 -8.38 7.69 0.78
N LYS A 145 -8.36 8.58 -0.23
CA LYS A 145 -9.44 9.58 -0.40
C LYS A 145 -10.51 9.05 -1.35
N ALA A 146 -11.77 9.05 -0.88
CA ALA A 146 -12.95 8.92 -1.71
C ALA A 146 -13.12 10.17 -2.59
N GLY A 147 -12.28 10.30 -3.61
CA GLY A 147 -12.37 11.36 -4.62
C GLY A 147 -13.16 10.91 -5.85
N SER A 148 -13.58 11.87 -6.68
CA SER A 148 -14.20 11.57 -7.98
C SER A 148 -13.32 10.64 -8.80
N PHE A 149 -13.93 9.59 -9.39
CA PHE A 149 -13.25 8.63 -10.26
C PHE A 149 -12.57 9.31 -11.45
N ASN A 150 -13.19 10.38 -11.97
CA ASN A 150 -12.71 11.10 -13.15
C ASN A 150 -11.75 12.26 -12.85
N ALA A 151 -11.60 12.65 -11.58
CA ALA A 151 -10.70 13.73 -11.18
C ALA A 151 -9.29 13.20 -10.90
N ILE A 152 -8.31 13.81 -11.55
CA ILE A 152 -6.90 13.66 -11.23
C ILE A 152 -6.63 14.58 -10.05
N THR A 153 -6.31 14.03 -8.87
CA THR A 153 -5.81 14.85 -7.75
C THR A 153 -4.31 14.98 -7.87
N VAL A 154 -3.73 16.01 -7.24
CA VAL A 154 -2.26 16.18 -7.19
C VAL A 154 -1.59 14.92 -6.66
N GLU A 155 -2.13 14.31 -5.61
CA GLU A 155 -1.61 13.07 -5.01
C GLU A 155 -1.64 11.88 -5.98
N LYS A 156 -2.76 11.66 -6.70
CA LYS A 156 -2.85 10.60 -7.72
C LYS A 156 -1.87 10.84 -8.85
N PHE A 157 -1.70 12.10 -9.25
CA PHE A 157 -0.77 12.45 -10.30
C PHE A 157 0.70 12.31 -9.85
N SER A 158 1.03 12.62 -8.60
CA SER A 158 2.38 12.38 -8.05
C SER A 158 2.73 10.90 -8.04
N LEU A 159 1.79 10.01 -7.66
CA LEU A 159 1.97 8.56 -7.75
C LEU A 159 2.23 8.11 -9.20
N LEU A 160 1.41 8.61 -10.13
CA LEU A 160 1.58 8.36 -11.55
C LEU A 160 2.96 8.85 -12.03
N SER A 161 3.37 10.07 -11.66
CA SER A 161 4.67 10.64 -12.03
C SER A 161 5.83 9.81 -11.49
N ALA A 162 5.72 9.29 -10.26
CA ALA A 162 6.76 8.45 -9.69
C ALA A 162 7.00 7.20 -10.55
N VAL A 163 5.92 6.52 -10.94
CA VAL A 163 5.99 5.32 -11.78
C VAL A 163 6.43 5.64 -13.21
N VAL A 164 5.77 6.61 -13.85
CA VAL A 164 5.99 6.93 -15.28
C VAL A 164 7.38 7.53 -15.52
N CYS A 165 7.89 8.33 -14.59
CA CYS A 165 9.21 8.96 -14.71
C CYS A 165 10.33 8.19 -14.01
N GLY A 166 10.04 7.00 -13.43
CA GLY A 166 11.03 6.18 -12.73
C GLY A 166 11.68 6.90 -11.54
N VAL A 167 10.91 7.68 -10.79
CA VAL A 167 11.40 8.34 -9.58
C VAL A 167 11.60 7.27 -8.51
N ARG A 168 12.80 7.21 -7.93
CA ARG A 168 13.09 6.30 -6.82
C ARG A 168 12.35 6.75 -5.56
N MET A 169 11.40 5.93 -5.13
CA MET A 169 10.57 6.17 -3.97
C MET A 169 10.85 5.11 -2.91
N ASN A 170 10.94 5.54 -1.65
CA ASN A 170 10.80 4.61 -0.54
C ASN A 170 9.30 4.31 -0.38
N TRP A 171 8.85 3.26 -1.08
CA TRP A 171 7.45 2.87 -1.05
C TRP A 171 7.00 2.34 0.30
N ALA A 172 7.91 1.76 1.10
CA ALA A 172 7.59 1.33 2.45
C ALA A 172 7.17 2.54 3.32
N SER A 173 7.96 3.62 3.33
CA SER A 173 7.64 4.87 4.02
C SER A 173 6.34 5.48 3.52
N VAL A 174 6.16 5.60 2.20
CA VAL A 174 4.94 6.19 1.62
C VAL A 174 3.69 5.43 2.05
N LEU A 175 3.69 4.09 1.89
CA LEU A 175 2.55 3.24 2.23
C LEU A 175 2.31 3.20 3.75
N PHE A 176 3.36 3.19 4.56
CA PHE A 176 3.24 3.23 6.01
C PHE A 176 2.69 4.56 6.51
N ASN A 177 3.10 5.69 5.91
CA ASN A 177 2.54 7.00 6.21
C ASN A 177 1.06 7.10 5.83
N ILE A 178 0.63 6.41 4.77
CA ILE A 178 -0.78 6.28 4.42
C ILE A 178 -1.53 5.44 5.47
N LEU A 179 -0.98 4.29 5.87
CA LEU A 179 -1.57 3.43 6.91
C LEU A 179 -1.76 4.19 8.23
N LYS A 180 -0.75 4.96 8.66
CA LYS A 180 -0.86 5.85 9.84
C LYS A 180 -2.04 6.80 9.75
N LYS A 181 -2.24 7.45 8.59
CA LYS A 181 -3.36 8.38 8.36
C LYS A 181 -4.72 7.66 8.41
N MET A 182 -4.78 6.40 7.96
CA MET A 182 -6.01 5.58 7.99
C MET A 182 -6.44 5.19 9.40
N VAL A 183 -5.50 4.93 10.31
CA VAL A 183 -5.80 4.54 11.71
C VAL A 183 -5.89 5.74 12.66
N THR A 184 -5.57 6.95 12.20
CA THR A 184 -5.67 8.16 13.04
C THR A 184 -7.14 8.59 13.18
N THR A 185 -7.65 8.59 14.40
CA THR A 185 -9.04 8.93 14.75
C THR A 185 -9.48 10.29 14.18
N GLY A 186 -10.66 10.34 13.54
CA GLY A 186 -11.25 11.55 12.97
C GLY A 186 -10.89 11.83 11.52
N SER A 187 -10.01 11.03 10.90
CA SER A 187 -9.76 11.10 9.47
C SER A 187 -10.96 10.53 8.70
N LYS A 188 -11.54 11.30 7.76
CA LYS A 188 -12.59 10.82 6.83
C LYS A 188 -11.99 9.96 5.70
N GLN A 189 -10.87 9.29 5.98
CA GLN A 189 -10.14 8.54 4.97
C GLN A 189 -10.80 7.18 4.73
N GLY A 190 -10.92 6.84 3.46
CA GLY A 190 -11.30 5.52 3.00
C GLY A 190 -10.26 4.48 3.42
N LYS A 191 -10.75 3.26 3.64
CA LYS A 191 -9.94 2.13 4.10
C LYS A 191 -9.35 1.44 2.86
N GLY A 192 -8.18 1.90 2.41
CA GLY A 192 -7.43 1.38 1.26
C GLY A 192 -6.71 0.06 1.54
N PHE A 193 -6.20 -0.59 0.48
CA PHE A 193 -5.34 -1.81 0.49
C PHE A 193 -5.65 -2.86 1.58
N ALA A 194 -6.94 -3.13 1.78
CA ALA A 194 -7.42 -4.03 2.83
C ALA A 194 -6.88 -5.46 2.71
N VAL A 195 -6.61 -5.91 1.48
CA VAL A 195 -6.00 -7.22 1.20
C VAL A 195 -4.57 -7.28 1.74
N GLN A 196 -3.77 -6.26 1.44
CA GLN A 196 -2.39 -6.16 1.91
C GLN A 196 -2.33 -6.09 3.44
N ILE A 197 -3.23 -5.33 4.06
CA ILE A 197 -3.33 -5.29 5.53
C ILE A 197 -3.76 -6.65 6.11
N SER A 198 -4.65 -7.38 5.44
CA SER A 198 -5.06 -8.72 5.86
C SER A 198 -3.89 -9.70 5.85
N LEU A 199 -3.04 -9.66 4.81
CA LEU A 199 -1.84 -10.49 4.75
C LEU A 199 -0.84 -10.14 5.86
N LEU A 200 -0.62 -8.85 6.12
CA LEU A 200 0.27 -8.42 7.22
C LEU A 200 -0.23 -8.95 8.57
N LEU A 201 -1.55 -8.92 8.81
CA LEU A 201 -2.15 -9.49 10.02
C LEU A 201 -1.91 -10.99 10.14
N GLU A 202 -2.06 -11.74 9.05
CA GLU A 202 -1.79 -13.18 9.00
C GLU A 202 -0.32 -13.49 9.33
N ASN A 203 0.62 -12.71 8.78
CA ASN A 203 2.05 -12.86 9.07
C ASN A 203 2.37 -12.58 10.54
N ILE A 204 1.82 -11.50 11.12
CA ILE A 204 2.00 -11.15 12.53
C ILE A 204 1.42 -12.25 13.43
N GLN A 205 0.20 -12.70 13.13
CA GLN A 205 -0.44 -13.75 13.92
C GLN A 205 0.38 -15.03 13.88
N THR A 206 0.78 -15.49 12.69
CA THR A 206 1.61 -16.69 12.52
C THR A 206 2.90 -16.60 13.31
N PHE A 207 3.57 -15.44 13.29
CA PHE A 207 4.76 -15.18 14.10
C PHE A 207 4.48 -15.26 15.61
N ILE A 208 3.40 -14.62 16.09
CA ILE A 208 2.99 -14.69 17.52
C ILE A 208 2.70 -16.15 17.92
N TRP A 209 1.99 -16.91 17.08
CA TRP A 209 1.67 -18.32 17.34
C TRP A 209 2.94 -19.19 17.40
N ALA A 210 3.86 -19.02 16.46
CA ALA A 210 5.13 -19.75 16.44
C ALA A 210 5.94 -19.49 17.72
N ASN A 211 6.03 -18.23 18.15
CA ASN A 211 6.71 -17.88 19.39
C ASN A 211 5.98 -18.41 20.64
N ARG A 212 4.65 -18.45 20.67
CA ARG A 212 3.93 -19.07 21.79
C ARG A 212 4.17 -20.58 21.89
N GLN A 213 4.34 -21.28 20.78
CA GLN A 213 4.62 -22.72 20.78
C GLN A 213 6.05 -23.04 21.22
N SER A 214 7.03 -22.18 20.90
CA SER A 214 8.41 -22.33 21.41
C SER A 214 8.54 -22.06 22.91
N PHE A 215 7.53 -21.45 23.54
CA PHE A 215 7.41 -21.27 24.99
C PHE A 215 6.62 -22.38 25.71
N HIS A 216 6.31 -23.52 25.09
CA HIS A 216 5.93 -24.70 25.87
C HIS A 216 7.14 -25.20 26.67
N PRO A 217 7.17 -25.07 28.02
CA PRO A 217 8.24 -25.67 28.77
C PRO A 217 8.05 -27.19 28.71
N PRO A 218 9.14 -28.00 28.63
CA PRO A 218 9.00 -29.41 28.94
C PRO A 218 8.38 -29.52 30.34
N ARG A 219 7.43 -30.44 30.52
CA ARG A 219 6.84 -30.74 31.82
C ARG A 219 7.93 -31.30 32.76
N SER A 220 8.76 -30.44 33.33
CA SER A 220 9.53 -30.70 34.54
C SER A 220 10.31 -29.45 34.96
N SER A 221 9.91 -28.95 36.13
CA SER A 221 10.72 -28.19 37.09
C SER A 221 10.85 -26.67 36.93
N GLN A 222 10.34 -26.00 37.97
CA GLN A 222 10.54 -24.61 38.34
C GLN A 222 12.04 -24.25 38.44
N LYS A 223 12.44 -23.09 37.90
CA LYS A 223 12.98 -21.92 38.64
C LYS A 223 13.62 -20.91 37.68
N GLY A 224 13.09 -19.69 37.73
CA GLY A 224 13.73 -18.39 37.45
C GLY A 224 14.77 -18.24 36.34
N GLN A 225 14.42 -17.48 35.31
CA GLN A 225 15.22 -16.36 34.80
C GLN A 225 14.39 -15.60 33.74
N PHE A 226 13.94 -14.40 34.11
CA PHE A 226 13.60 -13.37 33.14
C PHE A 226 14.91 -12.66 32.78
N ILE A 227 15.31 -12.68 31.52
CA ILE A 227 16.32 -11.77 30.96
C ILE A 227 15.78 -11.24 29.64
N ASP A 228 15.88 -9.92 29.51
CA ASP A 228 15.51 -9.02 28.43
C ASP A 228 16.07 -9.42 27.06
N ILE A 229 15.29 -9.21 25.98
CA ILE A 229 15.81 -8.71 24.68
C ILE A 229 14.70 -7.93 23.94
N LEU A 230 14.79 -6.59 23.93
CA LEU A 230 14.42 -5.74 22.79
C LEU A 230 15.46 -4.62 22.70
N SER A 231 16.27 -4.66 21.65
CA SER A 231 17.11 -3.58 21.11
C SER A 231 17.09 -3.71 19.60
#